data_AF-A0A1B0AFL5-F1
#
_entry.id   AF-A0A1B0AFL5-F1
#
_cell.length_a   1.000
_cell.length_b   1.000
_cell.length_c   1.000
_cell.angle_alpha   90.00
_cell.angle_beta   90.00
_cell.angle_gamma   90.00
#
_symmetry.space_group_name_H-M   'P 1'
#
loop_
_entity.id
_entity.type
_entity.pdbx_description
1 polymer ?
#
loop_
_entity_poly.entity_id
_entity_poly.type
_entity_poly.pdbx_seq_one_letter_code
_entity_poly.pdbx_strand_id
1 'polypeptide(L)'
;MEKINIKRVLEWSKHNRNTDIQAVVSYVRLPLMDLSHLLQVVRPSGIIDPNELLDAIEAQNASKYLKYRAALWSEENVSIEKFHSHTTHGEYPAQLLSGDVISHDMKKGYTRHSISETNGNGIMVELGTICLINHIKIFLWDRDNRAYSYFVEISPNRIQWDRVIDYSHYHCCSWQYLYSEVRAVRYIKLVGTHNTKRFMHFIGPQFRTVVVVCTSVQPNN
;
A
#
# COMPACT_ATOMS: atom_id res chain seq x y z
N MET A 1 9.09 -7.35 -14.16
CA MET A 1 10.48 -7.74 -13.82
C MET A 1 10.44 -8.55 -12.53
N GLU A 2 10.59 -9.86 -12.64
CA GLU A 2 10.36 -10.83 -11.58
C GLU A 2 11.42 -10.75 -10.46
N LYS A 3 10.98 -11.06 -9.24
CA LYS A 3 11.83 -11.25 -8.06
C LYS A 3 12.98 -12.21 -8.42
N ILE A 4 14.23 -11.90 -8.07
CA ILE A 4 15.29 -12.91 -8.08
C ILE A 4 14.90 -13.92 -7.00
N ASN A 5 14.31 -15.02 -7.44
CA ASN A 5 13.83 -16.10 -6.61
C ASN A 5 15.01 -17.04 -6.34
N ILE A 6 15.22 -17.45 -5.09
CA ILE A 6 16.28 -18.39 -4.73
C ILE A 6 16.20 -19.68 -5.58
N LYS A 7 15.00 -20.09 -6.00
CA LYS A 7 14.80 -21.24 -6.91
C LYS A 7 15.44 -21.01 -8.28
N ARG A 8 15.35 -19.79 -8.82
CA ARG A 8 15.99 -19.44 -10.09
C ARG A 8 17.50 -19.36 -9.96
N VAL A 9 17.99 -18.87 -8.82
CA VAL A 9 19.44 -18.90 -8.51
C VAL A 9 19.93 -20.34 -8.43
N LEU A 10 19.16 -21.23 -7.80
CA LEU A 10 19.45 -22.67 -7.70
C LEU A 10 19.43 -23.36 -9.08
N GLU A 11 18.44 -23.08 -9.92
CA GLU A 11 18.37 -23.60 -11.29
C GLU A 11 19.50 -23.09 -12.17
N TRP A 12 19.85 -21.81 -12.04
CA TRP A 12 20.97 -21.21 -12.75
C TRP A 12 22.31 -21.80 -12.32
N SER A 13 22.49 -22.03 -11.01
CA SER A 13 23.69 -22.65 -10.44
C SER A 13 23.94 -24.07 -11.00
N LYS A 14 22.88 -24.87 -11.20
CA LYS A 14 22.99 -26.21 -11.81
C LYS A 14 23.59 -26.17 -13.21
N HIS A 15 23.34 -25.10 -13.97
CA HIS A 15 23.83 -24.91 -15.34
C HIS A 15 25.16 -24.13 -15.42
N ASN A 16 25.58 -23.46 -14.34
CA ASN A 16 26.77 -22.59 -14.30
C ASN A 16 27.73 -22.99 -13.15
N ARG A 17 28.29 -24.20 -13.24
CA ARG A 17 29.13 -24.79 -12.17
C ARG A 17 30.45 -24.07 -11.87
N ASN A 18 30.91 -23.19 -12.76
CA ASN A 18 32.20 -22.50 -12.64
C ASN A 18 32.10 -21.09 -12.03
N THR A 19 30.93 -20.67 -11.55
CA THR A 19 30.72 -19.31 -11.04
C THR A 19 30.55 -19.31 -9.53
N ASP A 20 31.01 -18.23 -8.87
CA ASP A 20 30.78 -18.02 -7.45
C ASP A 20 29.29 -17.77 -7.17
N ILE A 21 28.64 -18.78 -6.58
CA ILE A 21 27.23 -18.75 -6.22
C ILE A 21 26.99 -17.75 -5.07
N GLN A 22 27.96 -17.58 -4.16
CA GLN A 22 27.82 -16.71 -3.00
C GLN A 22 27.72 -15.24 -3.40
N ALA A 23 28.48 -14.83 -4.42
CA ALA A 23 28.36 -13.50 -5.01
C ALA A 23 26.91 -13.23 -5.50
N VAL A 24 26.26 -14.18 -6.18
CA VAL A 24 24.89 -14.02 -6.68
C VAL A 24 23.87 -14.00 -5.54
N VAL A 25 24.08 -14.84 -4.53
CA VAL A 25 23.23 -14.94 -3.33
C VAL A 25 23.26 -13.65 -2.52
N SER A 26 24.40 -12.95 -2.46
CA SER A 26 24.51 -11.66 -1.77
C SER A 26 23.58 -10.56 -2.32
N TYR A 27 23.16 -10.67 -3.59
CA TYR A 27 22.18 -9.76 -4.20
C TYR A 27 20.73 -10.11 -3.87
N VAL A 28 20.48 -11.28 -3.30
CA VAL A 28 19.15 -11.74 -2.90
C VAL A 28 18.76 -11.06 -1.59
N ARG A 29 17.66 -10.29 -1.63
CA ARG A 29 17.14 -9.60 -0.45
C ARG A 29 16.28 -10.55 0.39
N LEU A 30 16.94 -11.42 1.15
CA LEU A 30 16.30 -12.39 2.06
C LEU A 30 15.26 -11.76 3.00
N PRO A 31 15.49 -10.57 3.61
CA PRO A 31 14.51 -9.97 4.52
C PRO A 31 13.17 -9.60 3.87
N LEU A 32 13.12 -9.52 2.53
CA LEU A 32 11.90 -9.21 1.77
C LEU A 32 11.09 -10.46 1.38
N MET A 33 11.60 -11.66 1.65
CA MET A 33 10.91 -12.91 1.33
C MET A 33 9.94 -13.30 2.45
N ASP A 34 8.86 -13.97 2.07
CA ASP A 34 7.91 -14.51 3.05
C ASP A 34 8.59 -15.59 3.90
N LEU A 35 8.26 -15.64 5.20
CA LEU A 35 8.86 -16.59 6.15
C LEU A 35 8.72 -18.04 5.69
N SER A 36 7.58 -18.42 5.11
CA SER A 36 7.37 -19.76 4.55
C SER A 36 8.38 -20.07 3.44
N HIS A 37 8.73 -19.09 2.61
CA HIS A 37 9.72 -19.25 1.54
C HIS A 37 11.13 -19.41 2.11
N LEU A 38 11.47 -18.62 3.14
CA LEU A 38 12.74 -18.74 3.85
C LEU A 38 12.91 -20.14 4.47
N LEU A 39 11.87 -20.66 5.14
CA LEU A 39 11.96 -21.94 5.85
C LEU A 39 11.83 -23.17 4.95
N GLN A 40 11.00 -23.11 3.90
CA GLN A 40 10.71 -24.28 3.06
C GLN A 40 11.55 -24.35 1.79
N VAL A 41 12.14 -23.24 1.35
CA VAL A 41 12.92 -23.18 0.10
C VAL A 41 14.37 -22.81 0.37
N VAL A 42 14.61 -21.71 1.10
CA VAL A 42 15.98 -21.24 1.35
C VAL A 42 16.72 -22.19 2.30
N ARG A 43 16.12 -22.53 3.45
CA ARG A 43 16.75 -23.41 4.44
C ARG A 43 17.11 -24.80 3.90
N PRO A 44 16.24 -25.52 3.16
CA PRO A 44 16.59 -26.84 2.62
C PRO A 44 17.58 -26.77 1.45
N SER A 45 17.77 -25.60 0.82
CA SER A 45 18.71 -25.44 -0.30
C SER A 45 20.18 -25.56 0.13
N GLY A 46 20.49 -25.30 1.41
CA GLY A 46 21.85 -25.36 1.95
C GLY A 46 22.83 -24.32 1.36
N ILE A 47 22.36 -23.36 0.56
CA ILE A 47 23.20 -22.33 -0.06
C ILE A 47 23.57 -21.21 0.92
N ILE A 48 22.66 -20.90 1.84
CA ILE A 48 22.77 -19.81 2.81
C ILE A 48 23.01 -20.41 4.20
N ASP A 49 23.93 -19.79 4.95
CA ASP A 49 24.22 -20.20 6.32
C ASP A 49 22.99 -20.01 7.23
N PRO A 50 22.72 -20.94 8.16
CA PRO A 50 21.61 -20.77 9.09
C PRO A 50 21.64 -19.47 9.90
N ASN A 51 22.81 -18.91 10.22
CA ASN A 51 22.91 -17.64 10.94
C ASN A 51 22.51 -16.47 10.02
N GLU A 52 22.98 -16.43 8.77
CA GLU A 52 22.55 -15.41 7.81
C GLU A 52 21.03 -15.44 7.57
N LEU A 53 20.42 -16.63 7.61
CA LEU A 53 18.98 -16.79 7.53
C LEU A 53 18.27 -16.18 8.76
N LEU A 54 18.83 -16.40 9.96
CA LEU A 54 18.30 -15.83 11.20
C LEU A 54 18.46 -14.31 11.23
N ASP A 55 19.62 -13.79 10.81
CA ASP A 55 19.87 -12.35 10.68
C ASP A 55 18.88 -11.70 9.70
N ALA A 56 18.54 -12.39 8.61
CA ALA A 56 17.54 -11.91 7.65
C ALA A 56 16.13 -11.86 8.25
N ILE A 57 15.77 -12.82 9.11
CA ILE A 57 14.49 -12.86 9.83
C ILE A 57 14.45 -11.76 10.91
N GLU A 58 15.55 -11.56 11.64
CA GLU A 58 15.67 -10.47 12.60
C GLU A 58 15.52 -9.12 11.89
N ALA A 59 16.20 -8.91 10.77
CA ALA A 59 16.07 -7.69 9.97
C ALA A 59 14.63 -7.48 9.47
N GLN A 60 13.89 -8.53 9.12
CA GLN A 60 12.48 -8.46 8.73
C GLN A 60 11.58 -7.98 9.88
N ASN A 61 11.85 -8.40 11.11
CA ASN A 61 11.05 -8.04 12.28
C ASN A 61 11.47 -6.69 12.90
N ALA A 62 12.76 -6.36 12.87
CA ALA A 62 13.31 -5.16 13.51
C ALA A 62 13.20 -3.92 12.61
N SER A 63 13.30 -4.08 11.29
CA SER A 63 13.31 -2.95 10.37
C SER A 63 11.91 -2.48 10.00
N LYS A 64 11.63 -1.21 10.25
CA LYS A 64 10.42 -0.55 9.78
C LYS A 64 10.45 -0.21 8.28
N TYR A 65 11.65 -0.02 7.73
CA TYR A 65 11.84 0.48 6.38
C TYR A 65 12.84 -0.40 5.61
N LEU A 66 12.38 -1.59 5.24
CA LEU A 66 13.17 -2.48 4.40
C LEU A 66 13.41 -1.84 3.02
N LYS A 67 14.58 -2.12 2.42
CA LYS A 67 14.97 -1.57 1.10
C LYS A 67 14.24 -2.28 -0.03
N TYR A 68 12.95 -1.98 -0.19
CA TYR A 68 12.13 -2.51 -1.28
C TYR A 68 12.64 -2.04 -2.65
N ARG A 69 12.52 -2.91 -3.65
CA ARG A 69 12.58 -2.48 -5.06
C ARG A 69 11.24 -1.86 -5.39
N ALA A 70 11.19 -0.54 -5.40
CA ALA A 70 10.01 0.21 -5.76
C ALA A 70 10.22 0.87 -7.12
N ALA A 71 9.17 0.90 -7.92
CA ALA A 71 9.17 1.65 -9.16
C ALA A 71 8.84 3.13 -8.89
N LEU A 72 9.44 4.01 -9.68
CA LEU A 72 9.30 5.45 -9.56
C LEU A 72 8.65 5.95 -10.86
N TRP A 73 7.45 6.48 -10.74
CA TRP A 73 6.75 7.15 -11.84
C TRP A 73 6.50 8.59 -11.44
N SER A 74 7.37 9.48 -11.91
CA SER A 74 7.31 10.90 -11.53
C SER A 74 6.02 11.52 -12.05
N GLU A 75 5.27 12.16 -11.15
CA GLU A 75 4.04 12.91 -11.43
C GLU A 75 2.90 12.14 -12.11
N GLU A 76 3.07 10.83 -12.33
CA GLU A 76 2.04 9.98 -12.92
C GLU A 76 1.18 9.36 -11.82
N ASN A 77 -0.14 9.31 -12.06
CA ASN A 77 -1.05 8.66 -11.14
C ASN A 77 -0.88 7.14 -11.21
N VAL A 78 -0.32 6.53 -10.17
CA VAL A 78 -0.14 5.07 -10.09
C VAL A 78 -1.39 4.35 -9.56
N SER A 79 -2.40 5.06 -9.04
CA SER A 79 -3.66 4.48 -8.56
C SER A 79 -4.74 4.48 -9.65
N ILE A 80 -4.43 3.92 -10.82
CA ILE A 80 -5.36 3.71 -11.94
C ILE A 80 -5.24 2.29 -12.49
N GLU A 81 -6.27 1.85 -13.20
CA GLU A 81 -6.35 0.51 -13.80
C GLU A 81 -5.21 0.23 -14.80
N LYS A 82 -4.69 1.26 -15.50
CA LYS A 82 -3.50 1.16 -16.38
C LYS A 82 -2.29 0.55 -15.66
N PHE A 83 -2.15 0.80 -14.36
CA PHE A 83 -1.08 0.26 -13.52
C PHE A 83 -1.51 -1.01 -12.75
N HIS A 84 -2.63 -1.63 -13.12
CA HIS A 84 -3.25 -2.77 -12.44
C HIS A 84 -3.62 -2.49 -10.98
N SER A 85 -3.83 -1.22 -10.66
CA SER A 85 -4.27 -0.80 -9.33
C SER A 85 -5.78 -0.97 -9.19
N HIS A 86 -6.21 -1.48 -8.04
CA HIS A 86 -7.63 -1.74 -7.77
C HIS A 86 -7.94 -1.57 -6.28
N THR A 87 -9.21 -1.32 -5.97
CA THR A 87 -9.68 -1.24 -4.59
C THR A 87 -10.07 -2.63 -4.11
N THR A 88 -9.48 -3.07 -2.99
CA THR A 88 -9.72 -4.40 -2.40
C THR A 88 -10.78 -4.36 -1.30
N HIS A 89 -10.95 -3.23 -0.61
CA HIS A 89 -11.91 -3.08 0.48
C HIS A 89 -12.69 -1.76 0.38
N GLY A 90 -13.91 -1.78 0.91
CA GLY A 90 -14.88 -0.68 0.84
C GLY A 90 -16.11 -1.07 0.02
N GLU A 91 -17.26 -0.47 0.33
CA GLU A 91 -18.48 -0.63 -0.46
C GLU A 91 -18.33 0.14 -1.77
N TYR A 92 -18.70 -0.49 -2.89
CA TYR A 92 -18.53 0.01 -4.26
C TYR A 92 -17.07 0.31 -4.64
N PRO A 93 -16.17 -0.69 -4.56
CA PRO A 93 -14.72 -0.49 -4.72
C PRO A 93 -14.32 0.02 -6.12
N ALA A 94 -15.09 -0.33 -7.16
CA ALA A 94 -14.85 0.08 -8.54
C ALA A 94 -14.96 1.60 -8.78
N GLN A 95 -15.59 2.34 -7.87
CA GLN A 95 -15.81 3.79 -8.05
C GLN A 95 -14.57 4.63 -7.71
N LEU A 96 -13.76 4.19 -6.73
CA LEU A 96 -12.66 4.99 -6.17
C LEU A 96 -11.57 5.37 -7.18
N LEU A 97 -11.26 4.46 -8.11
CA LEU A 97 -10.16 4.64 -9.07
C LEU A 97 -10.66 4.94 -10.48
N SER A 98 -11.97 5.24 -10.63
CA SER A 98 -12.59 5.55 -11.92
C SER A 98 -12.14 6.89 -12.52
N GLY A 99 -11.62 7.79 -11.68
CA GLY A 99 -11.22 9.14 -12.07
C GLY A 99 -12.40 10.11 -12.24
N ASP A 100 -13.65 9.65 -12.06
CA ASP A 100 -14.83 10.50 -12.13
C ASP A 100 -15.05 11.24 -10.81
N VAL A 101 -14.90 12.56 -10.88
CA VAL A 101 -15.11 13.49 -9.76
C VAL A 101 -16.32 14.41 -9.97
N ILE A 102 -17.06 14.24 -11.08
CA ILE A 102 -18.12 15.15 -11.50
C ILE A 102 -19.49 14.47 -11.39
N SER A 103 -19.62 13.20 -11.77
CA SER A 103 -20.92 12.53 -11.87
C SER A 103 -21.38 11.83 -10.58
N HIS A 104 -20.66 12.03 -9.47
CA HIS A 104 -21.03 11.46 -8.17
C HIS A 104 -22.30 12.09 -7.59
N ASP A 105 -23.20 11.21 -7.13
CA ASP A 105 -24.49 11.55 -6.53
C ASP A 105 -24.75 10.66 -5.29
N MET A 106 -25.92 10.80 -4.65
CA MET A 106 -26.22 10.07 -3.41
C MET A 106 -26.28 8.54 -3.56
N LYS A 107 -26.29 8.02 -4.79
CA LYS A 107 -26.40 6.59 -5.12
C LYS A 107 -25.11 6.00 -5.68
N LYS A 108 -24.26 6.79 -6.36
CA LYS A 108 -23.06 6.30 -7.08
C LYS A 108 -21.90 7.30 -7.08
N GLY A 109 -20.73 6.87 -7.58
CA GLY A 109 -19.56 7.73 -7.74
C GLY A 109 -18.74 7.91 -6.47
N TYR A 110 -18.86 7.02 -5.49
CA TYR A 110 -18.02 7.02 -4.30
C TYR A 110 -17.89 5.63 -3.71
N THR A 111 -16.75 5.37 -3.08
CA THR A 111 -16.52 4.22 -2.22
C THR A 111 -16.70 4.65 -0.77
N ARG A 112 -17.24 3.75 0.06
CA ARG A 112 -17.46 4.05 1.48
C ARG A 112 -17.07 2.90 2.40
N HIS A 113 -16.87 3.21 3.67
CA HIS A 113 -16.86 2.20 4.74
C HIS A 113 -17.60 2.72 5.98
N SER A 114 -18.04 1.80 6.83
CA SER A 114 -18.64 2.11 8.13
C SER A 114 -17.56 2.54 9.13
N ILE A 115 -17.79 3.63 9.87
CA ILE A 115 -16.86 4.17 10.89
C ILE A 115 -17.03 3.42 12.22
N SER A 116 -18.21 2.85 12.48
CA SER A 116 -18.52 2.18 13.76
C SER A 116 -18.01 0.74 13.86
N GLU A 117 -17.46 0.18 12.80
CA GLU A 117 -16.92 -1.17 12.81
C GLU A 117 -15.53 -1.14 13.46
N THR A 118 -15.45 -1.65 14.70
CA THR A 118 -14.21 -1.88 15.45
C THR A 118 -13.19 -2.76 14.71
N ASN A 119 -13.61 -3.45 13.65
CA ASN A 119 -12.80 -4.28 12.75
C ASN A 119 -12.78 -3.76 11.29
N GLY A 120 -13.24 -2.53 11.05
CA GLY A 120 -13.34 -1.99 9.70
C GLY A 120 -11.96 -1.86 9.05
N ASN A 121 -11.70 -2.64 7.99
CA ASN A 121 -10.45 -2.58 7.22
C ASN A 121 -10.25 -1.24 6.46
N GLY A 122 -11.16 -0.27 6.65
CA GLY A 122 -11.20 0.97 5.89
C GLY A 122 -11.48 0.74 4.41
N ILE A 123 -11.19 1.76 3.61
CA ILE A 123 -11.06 1.63 2.16
C ILE A 123 -9.61 1.25 1.88
N MET A 124 -9.40 0.18 1.10
CA MET A 124 -8.05 -0.31 0.80
C MET A 124 -7.79 -0.34 -0.70
N VAL A 125 -6.70 0.28 -1.13
CA VAL A 125 -6.21 0.28 -2.51
C VAL A 125 -4.97 -0.60 -2.58
N GLU A 126 -4.95 -1.54 -3.52
CA GLU A 126 -3.77 -2.29 -3.92
C GLU A 126 -3.25 -1.73 -5.24
N LEU A 127 -2.00 -1.30 -5.25
CA LEU A 127 -1.26 -0.91 -6.45
C LEU A 127 -0.75 -2.17 -7.16
N GLY A 128 -0.70 -2.16 -8.49
CA GLY A 128 -0.24 -3.33 -9.25
C GLY A 128 1.24 -3.70 -8.98
N THR A 129 2.02 -2.80 -8.42
CA THR A 129 3.40 -3.02 -7.99
C THR A 129 3.77 -2.13 -6.80
N ILE A 130 4.93 -2.36 -6.20
CA ILE A 130 5.48 -1.46 -5.18
C ILE A 130 5.97 -0.18 -5.86
N CYS A 131 5.45 0.97 -5.45
CA CYS A 131 5.78 2.30 -5.98
C CYS A 131 6.41 3.17 -4.89
N LEU A 132 7.28 4.10 -5.25
CA LEU A 132 7.68 5.18 -4.33
C LEU A 132 6.59 6.24 -4.31
N ILE A 133 5.99 6.55 -3.17
CA ILE A 133 4.92 7.57 -3.05
C ILE A 133 5.27 8.53 -1.92
N ASN A 134 5.02 9.82 -2.16
CA ASN A 134 5.09 10.89 -1.16
C ASN A 134 3.91 11.86 -1.25
N HIS A 135 3.05 11.73 -2.27
CA HIS A 135 1.90 12.60 -2.45
C HIS A 135 0.65 11.76 -2.77
N ILE A 136 -0.37 11.93 -1.94
CA ILE A 136 -1.67 11.27 -2.06
C ILE A 136 -2.73 12.38 -2.10
N LYS A 137 -3.56 12.38 -3.15
CA LYS A 137 -4.74 13.24 -3.21
C LYS A 137 -5.98 12.41 -2.97
N ILE A 138 -6.86 12.92 -2.13
CA ILE A 138 -8.12 12.28 -1.78
C ILE A 138 -9.24 13.28 -2.03
N PHE A 139 -10.26 12.87 -2.76
CA PHE A 139 -11.47 13.68 -2.92
C PHE A 139 -12.56 13.12 -2.00
N LEU A 140 -12.82 13.83 -0.92
CA LEU A 140 -13.90 13.52 0.02
C LEU A 140 -15.24 14.00 -0.52
N TRP A 141 -16.32 13.33 -0.13
CA TRP A 141 -17.68 13.73 -0.48
C TRP A 141 -17.96 15.19 -0.12
N ASP A 142 -18.48 15.97 -1.09
CA ASP A 142 -18.62 17.43 -0.99
C ASP A 142 -20.02 17.97 -1.34
N ARG A 143 -20.99 17.10 -1.63
CA ARG A 143 -22.37 17.53 -2.01
C ARG A 143 -23.23 17.98 -0.84
N ASP A 144 -22.77 17.82 0.40
CA ASP A 144 -23.40 18.36 1.60
C ASP A 144 -22.33 18.95 2.53
N ASN A 145 -22.75 19.66 3.58
CA ASN A 145 -21.84 20.33 4.53
C ASN A 145 -21.17 19.34 5.51
N ARG A 146 -20.79 18.16 5.04
CA ARG A 146 -20.16 17.13 5.86
C ARG A 146 -18.65 17.26 5.80
N ALA A 147 -18.04 17.13 6.97
CA ALA A 147 -16.61 16.96 7.12
C ALA A 147 -16.32 15.57 7.72
N TYR A 148 -15.11 15.11 7.47
CA TYR A 148 -14.60 13.82 7.88
C TYR A 148 -13.31 13.98 8.67
N SER A 149 -13.12 13.10 9.65
CA SER A 149 -11.84 12.86 10.31
C SER A 149 -11.36 11.48 9.88
N TYR A 150 -10.08 11.34 9.59
CA TYR A 150 -9.51 10.11 9.04
C TYR A 150 -8.01 10.02 9.25
N PHE A 151 -7.44 8.84 9.03
CA PHE A 151 -6.01 8.65 8.90
C PHE A 151 -5.69 7.81 7.66
N VAL A 152 -4.45 7.93 7.18
CA VAL A 152 -3.93 7.16 6.04
C VAL A 152 -2.77 6.31 6.51
N GLU A 153 -2.90 5.01 6.27
CA GLU A 153 -1.82 4.05 6.45
C GLU A 153 -1.35 3.54 5.09
N ILE A 154 -0.06 3.28 4.99
CA ILE A 154 0.56 2.67 3.82
C ILE A 154 1.30 1.41 4.22
N SER A 155 1.43 0.48 3.28
CA SER A 155 2.17 -0.76 3.49
C SER A 155 2.78 -1.28 2.19
N PRO A 156 3.97 -1.88 2.22
CA PRO A 156 4.51 -2.63 1.08
C PRO A 156 4.00 -4.09 1.03
N ASN A 157 3.52 -4.65 2.16
CA ASN A 157 3.32 -6.09 2.33
C ASN A 157 2.02 -6.52 3.05
N ARG A 158 1.13 -5.60 3.46
CA ARG A 158 -0.09 -5.79 4.28
C ARG A 158 0.14 -6.25 5.73
N ILE A 159 1.38 -6.47 6.14
CA ILE A 159 1.72 -6.90 7.50
C ILE A 159 2.08 -5.68 8.33
N GLN A 160 3.05 -4.91 7.85
CA GLN A 160 3.51 -3.69 8.51
C GLN A 160 2.81 -2.49 7.88
N TRP A 161 2.13 -1.71 8.72
CA TRP A 161 1.41 -0.51 8.31
C TRP A 161 2.02 0.72 8.96
N ASP A 162 2.29 1.73 8.15
CA ASP A 162 2.79 3.01 8.60
C ASP A 162 1.70 4.06 8.44
N ARG A 163 1.27 4.64 9.56
CA ARG A 163 0.40 5.82 9.54
C ARG A 163 1.21 7.03 9.11
N VAL A 164 0.99 7.47 7.87
CA VAL A 164 1.69 8.62 7.28
C VAL A 164 0.93 9.93 7.43
N ILE A 165 -0.39 9.86 7.60
CA ILE A 165 -1.25 11.02 7.82
C ILE A 165 -2.21 10.67 8.96
N ASP A 166 -2.32 11.55 9.95
CA ASP A 166 -3.29 11.40 11.04
C ASP A 166 -4.12 12.68 11.19
N TYR A 167 -5.29 12.67 10.57
CA TYR A 167 -6.31 13.71 10.66
C TYR A 167 -7.51 13.25 11.50
N SER A 168 -7.29 12.36 12.47
CA SER A 168 -8.34 11.79 13.32
C SER A 168 -9.09 12.82 14.17
N HIS A 169 -8.50 14.00 14.35
CA HIS A 169 -9.06 15.12 15.14
C HIS A 169 -9.36 16.37 14.30
N TYR A 170 -9.31 16.26 12.97
CA TYR A 170 -9.55 17.37 12.05
C TYR A 170 -10.87 17.20 11.32
N HIS A 171 -11.45 18.30 10.84
CA HIS A 171 -12.66 18.31 10.02
C HIS A 171 -12.30 18.65 8.57
N CYS A 172 -12.08 17.61 7.76
CA CYS A 172 -11.68 17.72 6.36
C CYS A 172 -12.86 17.57 5.40
N CYS A 173 -12.85 18.26 4.27
CA CYS A 173 -13.90 18.19 3.24
C CYS A 173 -13.32 18.38 1.84
N SER A 174 -14.01 17.90 0.80
CA SER A 174 -13.56 18.06 -0.59
C SER A 174 -12.13 17.53 -0.82
N TRP A 175 -11.33 18.21 -1.64
CA TRP A 175 -9.96 17.82 -1.96
C TRP A 175 -9.01 17.94 -0.77
N GLN A 176 -8.25 16.87 -0.55
CA GLN A 176 -7.20 16.77 0.43
C GLN A 176 -5.89 16.43 -0.29
N TYR A 177 -4.86 17.25 -0.07
CA TYR A 177 -3.54 17.09 -0.67
C TYR A 177 -2.56 16.70 0.42
N LEU A 178 -2.17 15.44 0.44
CA LEU A 178 -1.44 14.83 1.55
C LEU A 178 -0.01 14.55 1.12
N TYR A 179 0.94 15.19 1.80
CA TYR A 179 2.36 15.02 1.55
C TYR A 179 3.01 14.28 2.72
N SER A 180 3.86 13.33 2.41
CA SER A 180 4.66 12.57 3.37
C SER A 180 6.10 12.46 2.88
N GLU A 181 6.97 11.87 3.70
CA GLU A 181 8.25 11.41 3.18
C GLU A 181 8.03 10.32 2.10
N VAL A 182 9.03 10.17 1.21
CA VAL A 182 9.01 9.12 0.19
C VAL A 182 9.05 7.75 0.84
N ARG A 183 8.07 6.90 0.49
CA ARG A 183 7.94 5.54 1.03
C ARG A 183 7.64 4.53 -0.08
N ALA A 184 8.08 3.30 0.12
CA ALA A 184 7.73 2.19 -0.75
C ALA A 184 6.34 1.66 -0.37
N VAL A 185 5.39 1.79 -1.30
CA VAL A 185 3.97 1.55 -1.06
C VAL A 185 3.43 0.58 -2.08
N ARG A 186 2.66 -0.41 -1.63
CA ARG A 186 1.81 -1.26 -2.46
C ARG A 186 0.36 -1.19 -2.04
N TYR A 187 0.11 -0.96 -0.77
CA TYR A 187 -1.20 -0.91 -0.17
C TYR A 187 -1.39 0.44 0.49
N ILE A 188 -2.55 1.03 0.28
CA ILE A 188 -2.97 2.27 0.91
C ILE A 188 -4.28 1.97 1.60
N LYS A 189 -4.38 2.33 2.88
CA LYS A 189 -5.57 2.14 3.69
C LYS A 189 -6.03 3.49 4.20
N LEU A 190 -7.27 3.82 3.89
CA LEU A 190 -7.92 5.04 4.27
C LEU A 190 -9.03 4.71 5.28
N VAL A 191 -8.90 5.23 6.50
CA VAL A 191 -9.79 4.90 7.61
C VAL A 191 -10.39 6.18 8.16
N GLY A 192 -11.69 6.34 7.98
CA GLY A 192 -12.47 7.38 8.63
C GLY A 192 -12.76 7.05 10.09
N THR A 193 -12.55 8.03 10.96
CA THR A 193 -12.75 7.93 12.41
C THR A 193 -13.98 8.71 12.88
N HIS A 194 -14.37 9.75 12.14
CA HIS A 194 -15.52 10.59 12.48
C HIS A 194 -16.13 11.24 11.23
N ASN A 195 -17.41 11.58 11.31
CA ASN A 195 -18.05 12.48 10.34
C ASN A 195 -19.01 13.45 11.06
N THR A 196 -19.20 14.66 10.51
CA THR A 196 -20.02 15.70 11.17
C THR A 196 -21.52 15.54 10.97
N LYS A 197 -21.97 14.56 10.17
CA LYS A 197 -23.40 14.37 9.91
C LYS A 197 -24.03 13.58 11.05
N ARG A 198 -24.85 14.25 11.85
CA ARG A 198 -25.74 13.58 12.81
C ARG A 198 -26.69 12.63 12.09
N PHE A 199 -26.81 11.44 12.64
CA PHE A 199 -27.65 10.32 12.21
C PHE A 199 -29.07 10.77 11.83
N MET A 200 -29.29 11.00 10.54
CA MET A 200 -30.61 10.85 9.95
C MET A 200 -30.50 9.60 9.09
N HIS A 201 -31.20 8.53 9.48
CA HIS A 201 -31.24 7.15 8.93
C HIS A 201 -30.52 6.11 9.80
N PHE A 202 -31.13 4.93 9.89
CA PHE A 202 -30.72 3.70 10.60
C PHE A 202 -29.33 3.14 10.22
N ILE A 203 -28.58 3.86 9.41
CA ILE A 203 -27.28 3.46 8.88
C ILE A 203 -26.23 4.21 9.69
N GLY A 204 -25.25 3.48 10.24
CA GLY A 204 -24.17 4.01 11.07
C GLY A 204 -23.37 5.15 10.42
N PRO A 205 -22.43 5.78 11.15
CA PRO A 205 -21.57 6.81 10.57
C PRO A 205 -20.71 6.20 9.46
N GLN A 206 -20.65 6.86 8.29
CA GLN A 206 -19.90 6.38 7.13
C GLN A 206 -18.83 7.37 6.74
N PHE A 207 -17.69 6.85 6.25
CA PHE A 207 -16.65 7.62 5.58
C PHE A 207 -16.75 7.40 4.07
N ARG A 208 -16.70 8.48 3.26
CA ARG A 208 -16.91 8.42 1.81
C ARG A 208 -15.78 9.10 1.06
N THR A 209 -15.27 8.43 0.04
CA THR A 209 -14.24 8.95 -0.86
C THR A 209 -14.63 8.70 -2.30
N VAL A 210 -14.45 9.73 -3.12
CA VAL A 210 -14.80 9.73 -4.55
C VAL A 210 -13.60 9.25 -5.36
N VAL A 211 -12.41 9.83 -5.14
CA VAL A 211 -11.18 9.47 -5.87
C VAL A 211 -9.95 9.46 -4.97
N VAL A 212 -9.02 8.54 -5.25
CA VAL A 212 -7.65 8.55 -4.72
C VAL A 212 -6.65 8.63 -5.89
N VAL A 213 -5.72 9.58 -5.80
CA VAL A 213 -4.62 9.78 -6.76
C VAL A 213 -3.30 9.63 -5.99
N CYS A 214 -2.38 8.84 -6.51
CA CYS A 214 -1.07 8.64 -5.89
C CYS A 214 0.03 8.97 -6.88
N THR A 215 0.94 9.85 -6.49
CA THR A 215 2.05 10.28 -7.35
C THR A 215 3.37 10.22 -6.58
N SER A 216 4.44 9.90 -7.30
CA SER A 216 5.80 10.18 -6.85
C SER A 216 6.16 11.59 -7.29
N VAL A 217 6.45 12.50 -6.35
CA VAL A 217 6.99 13.83 -6.66
C VAL A 217 8.47 13.79 -6.31
N GLN A 218 9.35 14.04 -7.28
CA GLN A 218 10.77 14.20 -6.97
C GLN A 218 10.93 15.43 -6.06
N PRO A 219 11.71 15.34 -4.97
CA PRO A 219 12.15 16.57 -4.31
C PRO A 219 12.93 17.37 -5.34
N ASN A 220 12.51 18.62 -5.59
CA ASN A 220 13.19 19.53 -6.50
C ASN A 220 14.70 19.53 -6.20
N ASN A 221 15.53 19.33 -7.22
CA ASN A 221 16.97 19.65 -7.19
C ASN A 221 17.17 21.15 -6.97
#